data_AF-A0A9W6TMA4-F1
#
_entry.id   AF-A0A9W6TMA4-F1
#
_cell.length_a   1.000
_cell.length_b   1.000
_cell.length_c   1.000
_cell.angle_alpha   90.00
_cell.angle_beta   90.00
_cell.angle_gamma   90.00
#
_symmetry.space_group_name_H-M   'P 1'
#
loop_
_entity.id
_entity.type
_entity.pdbx_description
1 polymer ?
#
loop_
_entity_poly.entity_id
_entity_poly.type
_entity_poly.pdbx_seq_one_letter_code
_entity_poly.pdbx_strand_id
1 'polypeptide(L)'
;MNISTTNDTSSSDSVNVSVTVTNSAAEEVLEDQLECRCVPTVTFELAATDWSVYYPQIGQGQKLVAEDADYVVAIKPETDCDVYNETAAANPLCATFTLSTGEYPYGSLVAE
;
A
#
# COMPACT_ATOMS: atom_id res chain seq x y z
N MET A 1 4.88 -14.94 -7.53
CA MET A 1 3.86 -14.02 -6.98
C MET A 1 4.43 -12.63 -7.08
N ASN A 2 3.66 -11.69 -7.61
CA ASN A 2 4.08 -10.30 -7.74
C ASN A 2 3.10 -9.41 -6.99
N ILE A 3 3.62 -8.39 -6.34
CA ILE A 3 2.83 -7.36 -5.64
C ILE A 3 3.13 -6.01 -6.28
N SER A 4 2.10 -5.18 -6.43
CA SER A 4 2.24 -3.79 -6.86
C SER A 4 1.26 -2.90 -6.12
N THR A 5 1.69 -1.68 -5.86
CA THR A 5 0.92 -0.63 -5.19
C THR A 5 0.70 0.52 -6.17
N THR A 6 -0.49 1.13 -6.09
CA THR A 6 -0.82 2.35 -6.82
C THR A 6 -1.57 3.30 -5.91
N ASN A 7 -1.15 4.56 -5.89
CA ASN A 7 -1.85 5.60 -5.14
C ASN A 7 -2.98 6.17 -5.98
N ASP A 8 -4.16 6.28 -5.37
CA ASP A 8 -5.28 7.01 -5.92
C ASP A 8 -5.55 8.23 -5.02
N THR A 9 -5.00 9.38 -5.43
CA THR A 9 -5.26 10.67 -4.79
C THR A 9 -6.65 11.15 -5.19
N SER A 10 -7.67 10.73 -4.43
CA SER A 10 -9.07 10.99 -4.76
C SER A 10 -9.61 12.32 -4.23
N SER A 11 -9.02 12.92 -3.18
CA SER A 11 -9.43 14.24 -2.68
C SER A 11 -8.42 14.87 -1.71
N SER A 12 -8.71 16.08 -1.22
CA SER A 12 -7.95 16.83 -0.20
C SER A 12 -7.85 16.11 1.15
N ASP A 13 -8.66 15.08 1.41
CA ASP A 13 -8.83 14.53 2.76
C ASP A 13 -8.66 13.01 2.86
N SER A 14 -8.38 12.31 1.75
CA SER A 14 -8.16 10.86 1.76
C SER A 14 -7.35 10.37 0.55
N VAL A 15 -6.19 9.77 0.81
CA VAL A 15 -5.46 8.98 -0.19
C VAL A 15 -5.82 7.51 -0.01
N ASN A 16 -6.39 6.92 -1.06
CA ASN A 16 -6.64 5.49 -1.09
C ASN A 16 -5.47 4.81 -1.80
N VAL A 17 -5.01 3.71 -1.22
CA VAL A 17 -3.91 2.92 -1.79
C VAL A 17 -4.47 1.62 -2.27
N SER A 18 -4.24 1.31 -3.55
CA SER A 18 -4.65 0.04 -4.15
C SER A 18 -3.46 -0.91 -4.19
N VAL A 19 -3.64 -2.09 -3.61
CA VAL A 19 -2.61 -3.14 -3.55
C VAL A 19 -3.09 -4.29 -4.41
N THR A 20 -2.33 -4.61 -5.46
CA THR A 20 -2.65 -5.68 -6.38
C THR A 20 -1.66 -6.82 -6.19
N VAL A 21 -2.19 -8.03 -5.96
CA VAL A 21 -1.41 -9.26 -5.84
C VAL A 21 -1.75 -10.18 -7.00
N THR A 22 -0.74 -10.55 -7.78
CA THR A 22 -0.87 -11.43 -8.93
C THR A 22 -0.08 -12.71 -8.67
N ASN A 23 -0.77 -13.85 -8.68
CA ASN A 23 -0.09 -15.14 -8.57
C ASN A 23 0.40 -15.61 -9.94
N SER A 24 1.56 -15.11 -10.37
CA SER A 24 2.21 -15.55 -11.62
C SER A 24 2.69 -17.01 -11.54
N ALA A 25 1.77 -17.96 -11.60
CA ALA A 25 2.07 -19.34 -11.95
C ALA A 25 2.18 -19.43 -13.48
N ALA A 26 3.40 -19.38 -13.98
CA ALA A 26 3.69 -19.63 -15.38
C ALA A 26 4.77 -20.71 -15.51
N GLU A 27 4.37 -21.97 -15.64
CA GLU A 27 5.21 -22.97 -16.28
C GLU A 27 4.35 -24.04 -16.98
N GLU A 28 4.89 -24.52 -18.10
CA GLU A 28 4.45 -25.50 -19.10
C GLU A 28 3.21 -25.23 -19.97
N VAL A 29 3.51 -25.08 -21.27
CA VAL A 29 2.61 -25.25 -22.40
C VAL A 29 2.43 -26.76 -22.60
N LEU A 30 1.26 -27.29 -22.28
CA LEU A 30 0.84 -28.58 -22.85
C LEU A 30 0.20 -28.26 -24.21
N GLU A 31 0.83 -28.70 -25.29
CA GLU A 31 0.34 -28.56 -26.67
C GLU A 31 -0.96 -29.38 -26.87
N ASP A 32 -2.07 -29.00 -26.23
CA ASP A 32 -3.43 -29.39 -26.68
C ASP A 32 -4.61 -28.67 -25.99
N GLN A 33 -4.40 -27.83 -24.96
CA GLN A 33 -5.54 -27.18 -24.27
C GLN A 33 -5.35 -25.67 -24.21
N LEU A 34 -6.00 -25.00 -25.16
CA LEU A 34 -6.13 -23.54 -25.28
C LEU A 34 -7.08 -22.97 -24.22
N GLU A 35 -6.88 -23.31 -22.96
CA GLU A 35 -7.53 -22.64 -21.84
C GLU A 35 -6.58 -21.56 -21.33
N CYS A 36 -6.95 -20.30 -21.56
CA CYS A 36 -6.26 -19.16 -20.97
C CYS A 36 -6.20 -19.37 -19.45
N ARG A 37 -5.00 -19.63 -18.92
CA ARG A 37 -4.77 -19.64 -17.48
C ARG A 37 -4.99 -18.22 -16.97
N CYS A 38 -6.22 -17.88 -16.61
CA CYS A 38 -6.57 -16.63 -15.96
C CYS A 38 -5.75 -16.53 -14.68
N VAL A 39 -4.74 -15.66 -14.68
CA VAL A 39 -3.93 -15.42 -13.49
C VAL A 39 -4.84 -14.73 -12.47
N PRO A 40 -5.10 -15.33 -11.29
CA PRO A 40 -5.96 -14.70 -10.32
C PRO A 40 -5.27 -13.45 -9.78
N THR A 41 -6.01 -12.34 -9.83
CA THR A 41 -5.60 -11.05 -9.29
C THR A 41 -6.54 -10.69 -8.16
N VAL A 42 -5.98 -10.30 -7.02
CA VAL A 42 -6.74 -9.78 -5.87
C VAL A 42 -6.29 -8.35 -5.66
N THR A 43 -7.26 -7.45 -5.52
CA THR A 43 -7.02 -6.03 -5.24
C THR A 43 -7.60 -5.69 -3.87
N PHE A 44 -6.78 -5.02 -3.05
CA PHE A 44 -7.18 -4.45 -1.77
C PHE A 44 -7.14 -2.93 -1.88
N GLU A 45 -8.09 -2.28 -1.24
CA GLU A 45 -8.09 -0.83 -1.06
C GLU A 45 -7.86 -0.52 0.41
N LEU A 46 -6.84 0.30 0.69
CA LEU A 46 -6.53 0.83 2.01
C LEU A 46 -6.92 2.30 2.03
N ALA A 47 -7.87 2.67 2.87
CA ALA A 47 -8.24 4.05 3.10
C ALA A 47 -7.28 4.69 4.11
N ALA A 48 -7.15 6.02 4.09
CA ALA A 48 -6.36 6.76 5.08
C ALA A 48 -6.71 6.35 6.52
N THR A 49 -7.97 6.10 6.82
CA THR A 49 -8.42 5.66 8.16
C THR A 49 -7.81 4.33 8.64
N ASP A 50 -7.31 3.49 7.74
CA ASP A 50 -6.75 2.18 8.07
C ASP A 50 -5.28 2.26 8.52
N TRP A 51 -4.56 3.32 8.13
CA TRP A 51 -3.12 3.48 8.38
C TRP A 51 -2.73 4.85 8.98
N SER A 52 -3.65 5.80 9.05
CA SER A 52 -3.44 7.09 9.71
C SER A 52 -3.11 6.94 11.19
N VAL A 53 -2.31 7.87 11.69
CA VAL A 53 -1.92 7.96 13.10
C VAL A 53 -2.65 9.11 13.79
N TYR A 54 -2.84 9.01 15.10
CA TYR A 54 -3.44 10.09 15.87
C TYR A 54 -2.44 11.20 16.18
N TYR A 55 -2.83 12.45 15.92
CA TYR A 55 -2.07 13.66 16.23
C TYR A 55 -2.97 14.76 16.80
N PRO A 56 -2.53 15.56 17.80
CA PRO A 56 -1.33 15.38 18.63
C PRO A 56 -1.57 14.34 19.76
N GLN A 57 -0.62 14.18 20.68
CA GLN A 57 -0.65 13.19 21.78
C GLN A 57 -1.97 13.18 22.59
N ILE A 58 -2.26 12.04 23.24
CA ILE A 58 -3.47 11.79 24.02
C ILE A 58 -3.78 12.97 24.96
N GLY A 59 -5.03 13.47 24.90
CA GLY A 59 -5.53 14.54 25.78
C GLY A 59 -5.68 15.92 25.14
N GLN A 60 -5.36 16.07 23.85
CA GLN A 60 -5.46 17.35 23.12
C GLN A 60 -6.52 17.38 22.00
N GLY A 61 -7.45 16.41 21.98
CA GLY A 61 -8.38 16.25 20.86
C GLY A 61 -7.65 15.63 19.67
N GLN A 62 -7.57 14.31 19.64
CA GLN A 62 -6.81 13.57 18.63
C GLN A 62 -7.53 13.61 17.28
N LYS A 63 -6.81 13.97 16.22
CA LYS A 63 -7.25 13.83 14.82
C LYS A 63 -6.43 12.74 14.15
N LEU A 64 -7.03 11.96 13.26
CA LEU A 64 -6.29 11.02 12.41
C LEU A 64 -5.62 11.82 11.30
N VAL A 65 -4.31 11.63 11.14
CA VAL A 65 -3.51 12.27 10.09
C VAL A 65 -2.67 11.22 9.37
N ALA A 66 -2.38 11.53 8.12
CA ALA A 66 -1.44 10.80 7.30
C ALA A 66 -0.24 11.70 7.03
N GLU A 67 0.98 11.17 7.07
CA GLU A 67 2.19 11.97 6.86
C GLU A 67 2.77 11.71 5.48
N ASP A 68 3.24 12.78 4.81
CA ASP A 68 4.01 12.65 3.58
C ASP A 68 5.29 11.85 3.86
N ALA A 69 5.35 10.63 3.31
CA ALA A 69 6.41 9.67 3.56
C ALA A 69 6.37 8.53 2.53
N ASP A 70 7.43 7.73 2.52
CA ASP A 70 7.46 6.44 1.85
C ASP A 70 6.89 5.36 2.77
N TYR A 71 5.84 4.70 2.31
CA TYR A 71 5.15 3.62 3.01
C TYR A 71 5.46 2.29 2.36
N VAL A 72 5.42 1.22 3.17
CA VAL A 72 5.63 -0.15 2.72
C VAL A 72 4.45 -1.01 3.11
N VAL A 73 3.91 -1.76 2.14
CA VAL A 73 2.85 -2.76 2.33
C VAL A 73 3.46 -4.14 2.25
N ALA A 74 3.24 -4.95 3.27
CA ALA A 74 3.63 -6.35 3.34
C ALA A 74 2.40 -7.26 3.17
N ILE A 75 2.54 -8.36 2.43
CA ILE A 75 1.49 -9.38 2.31
C ILE A 75 1.89 -10.63 3.08
N LYS A 76 0.97 -11.10 3.94
CA LYS A 76 1.12 -12.15 4.98
C LYS A 76 1.73 -11.64 6.28
N PRO A 77 1.28 -12.14 7.44
CA PRO A 77 1.74 -11.67 8.74
C PRO A 77 3.20 -12.02 9.04
N GLU A 78 3.79 -13.00 8.37
CA GLU A 78 5.19 -13.39 8.55
C GLU A 78 6.16 -12.66 7.60
N THR A 79 5.65 -11.78 6.73
CA THR A 79 6.49 -11.06 5.77
C THR A 79 7.21 -9.92 6.46
N ASP A 80 8.54 -9.97 6.40
CA ASP A 80 9.43 -8.92 6.88
C ASP A 80 9.89 -8.05 5.70
N CYS A 81 9.66 -6.75 5.80
CA CYS A 81 10.10 -5.75 4.85
C CYS A 81 11.19 -4.91 5.50
N ASP A 82 12.42 -5.00 4.99
CA ASP A 82 13.53 -4.18 5.47
C ASP A 82 13.35 -2.73 4.99
N VAL A 83 12.80 -1.89 5.87
CA VAL A 83 12.57 -0.45 5.61
C VAL A 83 13.78 0.42 5.96
N TYR A 84 14.88 -0.16 6.44
CA TYR A 84 16.06 0.58 6.90
C TYR A 84 17.28 0.36 6.01
N ASN A 85 17.31 -0.72 5.23
CA ASN A 85 18.42 -1.02 4.34
C ASN A 85 17.99 -0.99 2.87
N GLU A 86 18.11 0.19 2.26
CA GLU A 86 17.79 0.43 0.85
C GLU A 86 18.61 -0.41 -0.13
N THR A 87 19.75 -0.97 0.31
CA THR A 87 20.63 -1.79 -0.54
C THR A 87 20.34 -3.29 -0.44
N ALA A 88 19.52 -3.72 0.52
CA ALA A 88 19.12 -5.11 0.65
C ALA A 88 18.19 -5.51 -0.50
N ALA A 89 18.22 -6.80 -0.86
CA ALA A 89 17.24 -7.33 -1.79
C ALA A 89 15.84 -7.24 -1.15
N ALA A 90 14.94 -6.47 -1.77
CA ALA A 90 13.57 -6.34 -1.30
C ALA A 90 12.85 -7.69 -1.32
N ASN A 91 12.10 -8.00 -0.26
CA ASN A 91 11.25 -9.17 -0.22
C ASN A 91 10.15 -9.05 -1.29
N PRO A 92 9.93 -10.06 -2.15
CA PRO A 92 8.96 -10.00 -3.24
C PRO A 92 7.49 -9.88 -2.79
N LEU A 93 7.21 -9.97 -1.49
CA LEU A 93 5.89 -9.74 -0.89
C LEU A 93 5.75 -8.34 -0.26
N CYS A 94 6.73 -7.47 -0.48
CA CYS A 94 6.70 -6.06 -0.07
C CYS A 94 6.52 -5.17 -1.30
N ALA A 95 5.70 -4.13 -1.16
CA ALA A 95 5.55 -3.07 -2.17
C ALA A 95 5.61 -1.71 -1.48
N THR A 96 6.21 -0.73 -2.17
CA THR A 96 6.38 0.62 -1.65
C THR A 96 5.46 1.60 -2.37
N PHE A 97 4.96 2.60 -1.66
CA PHE A 97 4.28 3.74 -2.27
C PHE A 97 4.67 5.04 -1.56
N THR A 98 4.78 6.12 -2.32
CA THR A 98 5.15 7.43 -1.78
C THR A 98 3.92 8.31 -1.65
N LEU A 99 3.64 8.79 -0.43
CA LEU A 99 2.66 9.83 -0.21
C LEU A 99 3.37 11.19 -0.23
N SER A 100 2.96 12.07 -1.15
CA SER A 100 3.50 13.43 -1.26
C SER A 100 2.36 14.38 -1.58
N THR A 101 1.57 14.71 -0.57
CA THR A 101 0.43 15.63 -0.65
C THR A 101 0.85 17.10 -0.61
N GLY A 102 2.05 17.38 -0.08
CA GLY A 102 2.58 18.73 0.10
C GLY A 102 2.07 19.43 1.36
N GLU A 103 1.37 18.72 2.24
CA GLU A 103 0.73 19.26 3.45
C GLU A 103 1.18 18.46 4.68
N TYR A 104 1.71 19.13 5.71
CA TYR A 104 2.23 18.48 6.91
C TYR A 104 1.55 18.98 8.19
N PRO A 105 0.86 18.11 8.97
CA PRO A 105 0.40 16.77 8.60
C PRO A 105 -0.82 16.82 7.65
N TYR A 106 -0.91 15.92 6.67
CA TYR A 106 -2.05 15.82 5.76
C TYR A 106 -3.30 15.33 6.51
N GLY A 107 -4.45 15.95 6.21
CA GLY A 107 -5.70 15.78 6.98
C GLY A 107 -5.76 16.60 8.28
N SER A 108 -4.74 17.44 8.57
CA SER A 108 -4.76 18.35 9.73
C SER A 108 -5.59 19.63 9.51
N LEU A 109 -5.88 20.02 8.27
CA LEU A 109 -6.58 21.27 7.97
C LEU A 109 -8.06 21.09 7.64
N VAL A 110 -8.85 20.78 8.67
CA VAL A 110 -10.09 21.53 8.89
C VAL A 110 -10.19 21.84 10.38
N ALA A 111 -9.87 23.10 10.72
CA ALA A 111 -10.41 23.73 11.90
C ALA A 111 -11.72 24.40 11.45
N GLU A 112 -12.85 23.76 11.79
CA GLU A 112 -14.15 24.43 11.94
C GLU A 112 -14.68 24.14 13.34
#